data_AF-X1T560-F1
#
_entry.id   AF-X1T560-F1
#
_cell.length_a   1.000
_cell.length_b   1.000
_cell.length_c   1.000
_cell.angle_alpha   90.00
_cell.angle_beta   90.00
_cell.angle_gamma   90.00
#
_symmetry.space_group_name_H-M   'P 1'
#
loop_
_entity.id
_entity.type
_entity.pdbx_description
1 polymer ?
#
loop_
_entity_poly.entity_id
_entity_poly.type
_entity_poly.pdbx_seq_one_letter_code
_entity_poly.pdbx_strand_id
1 'polypeptide(L)'
;MIDLNSIFPDPVSGKSREIDIKTLGVEKIFDTDDYYNTLWIKLLCECENNKQPTVFFIRDYPDYESEYFCEDIALTGIPIKFLDNDHFTSISDFLELKKFHHYCKGGISTQYCTFQQKQKKGKNEWMAFHSDEQHNTFGSLIKVLDYEIEEDFKSYTLPDSPEEETINITVYYPLLILQQDLYSAFIKGKNIILKKSKHIQFRKQYHS
;
A
#
# COMPACT_ATOMS: atom_id res chain seq x y z
N MET A 1 -16.41 8.00 -5.09
CA MET A 1 -16.81 7.07 -6.18
C MET A 1 -16.30 5.68 -5.85
N ILE A 2 -17.07 4.65 -6.15
CA ILE A 2 -16.71 3.24 -5.90
C ILE A 2 -17.01 2.46 -7.18
N ASP A 3 -15.99 1.79 -7.69
CA ASP A 3 -16.07 0.92 -8.86
C ASP A 3 -15.71 -0.49 -8.43
N LEU A 4 -16.60 -1.45 -8.72
CA LEU A 4 -16.40 -2.87 -8.42
C LEU A 4 -15.91 -3.59 -9.66
N ASN A 5 -15.03 -4.56 -9.48
CA ASN A 5 -14.56 -5.45 -10.56
C ASN A 5 -14.00 -4.64 -11.75
N SER A 6 -13.18 -3.63 -11.42
CA SER A 6 -12.66 -2.69 -12.41
C SER A 6 -11.59 -3.36 -13.25
N ILE A 7 -11.68 -3.19 -14.57
CA ILE A 7 -10.72 -3.77 -15.51
C ILE A 7 -9.59 -2.78 -15.79
N PHE A 8 -8.35 -3.26 -15.78
CA PHE A 8 -7.15 -2.50 -16.16
C PHE A 8 -6.20 -3.37 -17.00
N PRO A 9 -5.42 -2.78 -17.92
CA PRO A 9 -4.35 -3.48 -18.61
C PRO A 9 -3.14 -3.66 -17.68
N ASP A 10 -2.62 -4.88 -17.58
CA ASP A 10 -1.32 -5.15 -16.94
C ASP A 10 -0.22 -4.32 -17.60
N PRO A 11 0.47 -3.43 -16.89
CA PRO A 11 1.45 -2.52 -17.50
C PRO A 11 2.63 -3.25 -18.16
N VAL A 12 2.93 -4.48 -17.72
CA VAL A 12 4.03 -5.28 -18.29
C VAL A 12 3.58 -6.12 -19.48
N SER A 13 2.42 -6.77 -19.38
CA SER A 13 1.98 -7.75 -20.38
C SER A 13 0.90 -7.26 -21.34
N GLY A 14 0.28 -6.11 -21.07
CA GLY A 14 -0.87 -5.57 -21.81
C GLY A 14 -2.16 -6.39 -21.64
N LYS A 15 -2.13 -7.47 -20.86
CA LYS A 15 -3.30 -8.33 -20.65
C LYS A 15 -4.29 -7.65 -19.72
N SER A 16 -5.56 -7.74 -20.06
CA SER A 16 -6.66 -7.33 -19.17
C SER A 16 -6.60 -8.07 -17.84
N ARG A 17 -6.68 -7.32 -16.75
CA ARG A 17 -6.79 -7.77 -15.36
C ARG A 17 -7.98 -7.08 -14.71
N GLU A 18 -8.39 -7.60 -13.57
CA GLU A 18 -9.50 -7.10 -12.76
C GLU A 18 -8.98 -6.80 -11.36
N ILE A 19 -9.54 -5.78 -10.71
CA ILE A 19 -9.39 -5.50 -9.28
C ILE A 19 -10.79 -5.49 -8.64
N ASP A 20 -10.93 -6.14 -7.48
CA ASP A 20 -12.24 -6.28 -6.82
C ASP A 20 -12.89 -4.92 -6.50
N ILE A 21 -12.13 -3.98 -5.92
CA ILE A 21 -12.66 -2.68 -5.52
C ILE A 21 -11.66 -1.57 -5.83
N LYS A 22 -12.13 -0.55 -6.54
CA LYS A 22 -11.44 0.72 -6.71
C LYS A 22 -12.31 1.84 -6.14
N THR A 23 -11.73 2.74 -5.35
CA THR A 23 -12.47 3.91 -4.85
C THR A 23 -11.68 5.18 -5.03
N LEU A 24 -12.39 6.28 -5.30
CA LEU A 24 -11.84 7.63 -5.35
C LEU A 24 -12.57 8.52 -4.34
N GLY A 25 -11.80 9.04 -3.40
CA GLY A 25 -12.17 10.13 -2.49
C GLY A 25 -11.47 11.43 -2.91
N VAL A 26 -12.07 12.55 -2.55
CA VAL A 26 -11.55 13.88 -2.86
C VAL A 26 -11.76 14.79 -1.67
N GLU A 27 -10.71 15.49 -1.26
CA GLU A 27 -10.73 16.47 -0.17
C GLU A 27 -10.17 17.79 -0.69
N LYS A 28 -10.84 18.88 -0.38
CA LYS A 28 -10.32 20.22 -0.65
C LYS A 28 -9.29 20.58 0.41
N ILE A 29 -8.13 21.09 -0.01
CA ILE A 29 -7.06 21.52 0.91
C ILE A 29 -7.37 22.92 1.44
N PHE A 30 -7.79 23.82 0.55
CA PHE A 30 -8.17 25.19 0.88
C PHE A 30 -9.57 25.48 0.35
N ASP A 31 -10.32 26.31 1.08
CA ASP A 31 -11.62 26.81 0.66
C ASP A 31 -11.41 28.17 -0.02
N THR A 32 -11.00 28.14 -1.28
CA THR A 32 -10.77 29.33 -2.11
C THR A 32 -11.65 29.28 -3.36
N ASP A 33 -12.19 30.43 -3.76
CA ASP A 33 -13.20 30.54 -4.82
C ASP A 33 -12.67 30.26 -6.24
N ASP A 34 -11.36 30.40 -6.48
CA ASP A 34 -10.79 30.45 -7.84
C ASP A 34 -10.00 29.20 -8.28
N TYR A 35 -9.54 28.36 -7.34
CA TYR A 35 -8.70 27.20 -7.66
C TYR A 35 -8.92 26.04 -6.69
N TYR A 36 -9.06 24.82 -7.22
CA TYR A 36 -9.30 23.61 -6.42
C TYR A 36 -7.99 22.94 -6.02
N ASN A 37 -7.35 23.45 -4.98
CA ASN A 37 -6.29 22.71 -4.29
C ASN A 37 -6.89 21.44 -3.68
N THR A 38 -6.47 20.28 -4.18
CA THR A 38 -7.18 19.02 -3.99
C THR A 38 -6.24 17.89 -3.56
N LEU A 39 -6.70 17.12 -2.59
CA LEU A 39 -6.13 15.84 -2.20
C LEU A 39 -7.06 14.72 -2.66
N TRP A 40 -6.58 13.89 -3.57
CA TRP A 40 -7.26 12.68 -4.01
C TRP A 40 -6.78 11.47 -3.20
N ILE A 41 -7.72 10.60 -2.88
CA ILE A 41 -7.46 9.38 -2.12
C ILE A 41 -7.96 8.21 -2.97
N LYS A 42 -7.04 7.38 -3.45
CA LYS A 42 -7.37 6.18 -4.22
C LYS A 42 -7.18 4.94 -3.34
N LEU A 43 -8.26 4.19 -3.08
CA LEU A 43 -8.16 2.85 -2.50
C LEU A 43 -8.20 1.82 -3.63
N LEU A 44 -7.26 0.89 -3.63
CA LEU A 44 -7.15 -0.21 -4.58
C LEU A 44 -7.19 -1.50 -3.76
N CYS A 45 -8.31 -2.23 -3.77
CA CYS A 45 -8.49 -3.37 -2.89
C CYS A 45 -8.68 -4.68 -3.65
N GLU A 46 -8.01 -5.72 -3.17
CA GLU A 46 -8.33 -7.12 -3.47
C GLU A 46 -8.87 -7.78 -2.21
N CYS A 47 -9.84 -8.68 -2.35
CA CYS A 47 -10.51 -9.39 -1.28
C CYS A 47 -10.23 -10.89 -1.38
N GLU A 48 -9.55 -11.45 -0.38
CA GLU A 48 -9.32 -12.88 -0.30
C GLU A 48 -10.26 -13.55 0.70
N ASN A 49 -11.01 -14.52 0.19
CA ASN A 49 -11.78 -15.48 1.00
C ASN A 49 -10.86 -16.60 1.53
N ASN A 50 -9.72 -16.23 2.11
CA ASN A 50 -8.75 -17.17 2.64
C ASN A 50 -9.41 -18.05 3.71
N LYS A 51 -9.15 -19.36 3.70
CA LYS A 51 -9.77 -20.30 4.67
C LYS A 51 -9.05 -20.35 6.01
N GLN A 52 -7.82 -19.83 6.05
CA GLN A 52 -6.88 -20.04 7.13
C GLN A 52 -6.24 -18.70 7.50
N PRO A 53 -5.89 -18.49 8.79
CA PRO A 53 -5.24 -17.26 9.22
C PRO A 53 -3.94 -16.99 8.46
N THR A 54 -3.63 -15.71 8.28
CA THR A 54 -2.38 -15.26 7.66
C THR A 54 -1.48 -14.67 8.74
N VAL A 55 -0.21 -15.11 8.77
CA VAL A 55 0.78 -14.63 9.73
C VAL A 55 1.87 -13.87 8.98
N PHE A 56 2.16 -12.65 9.42
CA PHE A 56 3.28 -11.84 8.94
C PHE A 56 4.37 -11.77 10.00
N PHE A 57 5.62 -11.96 9.57
CA PHE A 57 6.78 -11.85 10.45
C PHE A 57 7.19 -10.38 10.57
N ILE A 58 6.85 -9.77 11.70
CA ILE A 58 7.20 -8.38 11.95
C ILE A 58 8.67 -8.32 12.32
N ARG A 59 9.41 -7.50 11.58
CA ARG A 59 10.80 -7.20 11.88
C ARG A 59 10.86 -5.93 12.70
N ASP A 60 11.63 -5.96 13.79
CA ASP A 60 12.03 -4.74 14.49
C ASP A 60 13.10 -4.07 13.63
N TYR A 61 12.70 -3.01 12.94
CA TYR A 61 13.60 -2.17 12.18
C TYR A 61 14.23 -1.14 13.14
N PRO A 62 15.55 -0.90 13.07
CA PRO A 62 16.16 0.23 13.77
C PRO A 62 15.47 1.54 13.38
N ASP A 63 15.45 2.53 14.27
CA ASP A 63 14.74 3.80 14.05
C ASP A 63 15.12 4.48 12.72
N TYR A 64 16.37 4.39 12.27
CA TYR A 64 16.81 4.93 10.98
C TYR A 64 16.23 4.19 9.77
N GLU A 65 16.01 2.87 9.84
CA GLU A 65 15.36 2.11 8.75
C GLU A 65 13.86 2.41 8.71
N SER A 66 13.27 2.72 9.88
CA SER A 66 11.86 3.12 9.98
C SER A 66 11.54 4.44 9.30
N GLU A 67 12.53 5.32 9.14
CA GLU A 67 12.38 6.64 8.52
C GLU A 67 12.17 6.54 7.02
N TYR A 68 12.96 5.71 6.33
CA TYR A 68 12.80 5.44 4.90
C TYR A 68 11.41 4.89 4.55
N PHE A 69 10.71 4.27 5.49
CA PHE A 69 9.41 3.70 5.20
C PHE A 69 8.33 4.76 4.97
N CYS A 70 8.47 5.95 5.55
CA CYS A 70 7.56 7.05 5.23
C CYS A 70 7.77 7.63 3.84
N GLU A 71 8.98 7.50 3.29
CA GLU A 71 9.33 8.01 1.96
C GLU A 71 8.64 7.20 0.84
N ASP A 72 8.36 5.92 1.08
CA ASP A 72 7.71 5.01 0.11
C ASP A 72 6.17 5.11 0.08
N ILE A 73 5.59 6.24 0.48
CA ILE A 73 4.15 6.44 0.29
C ILE A 73 3.85 6.51 -1.20
N ALA A 74 2.93 5.67 -1.67
CA ALA A 74 2.53 5.71 -3.06
C ALA A 74 1.74 7.00 -3.31
N LEU A 75 2.31 7.89 -4.12
CA LEU A 75 1.75 9.21 -4.38
C LEU A 75 2.05 9.68 -5.81
N THR A 76 1.18 10.52 -6.35
CA THR A 76 1.39 11.26 -7.60
C THR A 76 0.83 12.68 -7.46
N GLY A 77 1.05 13.50 -8.49
CA GLY A 77 0.51 14.85 -8.58
C GLY A 77 1.55 15.92 -8.31
N ILE A 78 1.10 17.11 -7.93
CA ILE A 78 1.95 18.30 -7.75
C ILE A 78 1.52 19.03 -6.48
N PRO A 79 2.46 19.49 -5.63
CA PRO A 79 3.90 19.21 -5.69
C PRO A 79 4.27 17.85 -5.09
N ILE A 80 5.26 17.17 -5.68
CA ILE A 80 5.88 15.94 -5.12
C ILE A 80 7.22 16.21 -4.40
N LYS A 81 7.80 17.40 -4.58
CA LYS A 81 9.04 17.86 -3.96
C LYS A 81 8.92 19.30 -3.55
N PHE A 82 9.55 19.66 -2.44
CA PHE A 82 9.55 21.01 -1.88
C PHE A 82 10.98 21.51 -1.75
N LEU A 83 11.21 22.80 -2.00
CA LEU A 83 12.52 23.42 -1.76
C LEU A 83 12.50 24.05 -0.37
N ASP A 84 13.34 23.54 0.53
CA ASP A 84 13.54 24.07 1.89
C ASP A 84 15.04 24.27 2.15
N ASN A 85 15.46 25.49 2.49
CA ASN A 85 16.86 25.86 2.76
C ASN A 85 17.87 25.33 1.72
N ASP A 86 17.61 25.57 0.42
CA ASP A 86 18.42 25.11 -0.72
C ASP A 86 18.50 23.58 -0.91
N HIS A 87 17.66 22.81 -0.20
CA HIS A 87 17.56 21.37 -0.33
C HIS A 87 16.16 20.95 -0.78
N PHE A 88 16.09 20.01 -1.72
CA PHE A 88 14.81 19.38 -2.06
C PHE A 88 14.43 18.35 -1.00
N THR A 89 13.23 18.48 -0.46
CA THR A 89 12.65 17.54 0.49
C THR A 89 11.42 16.85 -0.09
N SER A 90 11.15 15.63 0.37
CA SER A 90 9.98 14.85 -0.02
C SER A 90 8.70 15.44 0.59
N ILE A 91 7.53 15.13 0.04
CA ILE A 91 6.25 15.46 0.69
C ILE A 91 6.14 14.83 2.08
N SER A 92 6.66 13.63 2.25
CA SER A 92 6.62 12.89 3.52
C SER A 92 7.37 13.62 4.63
N ASP A 93 8.54 14.16 4.32
CA ASP A 93 9.37 14.90 5.26
C ASP A 93 8.85 16.31 5.48
N PHE A 94 8.49 17.01 4.40
CA PHE A 94 7.95 18.38 4.45
C PHE A 94 6.71 18.47 5.35
N LEU A 95 5.79 17.52 5.21
CA LEU A 95 4.58 17.44 6.03
C LEU A 95 4.81 16.69 7.35
N GLU A 96 6.00 16.16 7.60
CA GLU A 96 6.32 15.34 8.77
C GLU A 96 5.32 14.17 8.97
N LEU A 97 4.97 13.48 7.88
CA LEU A 97 3.92 12.45 7.87
C LEU A 97 4.15 11.36 8.93
N LYS A 98 5.41 11.07 9.31
CA LYS A 98 5.75 10.15 10.40
C LYS A 98 5.01 10.45 11.71
N LYS A 99 4.74 11.73 11.99
CA LYS A 99 4.09 12.17 13.23
C LYS A 99 2.61 11.76 13.28
N PHE A 100 1.89 11.82 12.17
CA PHE A 100 0.43 11.65 12.17
C PHE A 100 -0.10 10.58 11.21
N HIS A 101 0.52 10.40 10.05
CA HIS A 101 -0.01 9.61 8.94
C HIS A 101 0.06 8.10 9.22
N HIS A 102 -1.00 7.37 8.87
CA HIS A 102 -1.12 5.95 9.18
C HIS A 102 -0.23 5.06 8.29
N TYR A 103 0.10 5.53 7.08
CA TYR A 103 1.08 4.88 6.20
C TYR A 103 2.48 4.78 6.82
N CYS A 104 2.76 5.62 7.81
CA CYS A 104 4.02 5.64 8.56
C CYS A 104 3.97 4.84 9.87
N LYS A 105 2.86 4.15 10.15
CA LYS A 105 2.61 3.51 11.45
C LYS A 105 2.30 2.03 11.27
N GLY A 106 2.77 1.22 12.23
CA GLY A 106 2.44 -0.20 12.33
C GLY A 106 3.61 -1.13 12.11
N GLY A 107 3.35 -2.43 12.25
CA GLY A 107 4.35 -3.46 11.99
C GLY A 107 4.56 -3.63 10.49
N ILE A 108 5.83 -3.61 10.08
CA ILE A 108 6.23 -3.86 8.70
C ILE A 108 6.74 -5.28 8.58
N SER A 109 6.33 -5.93 7.49
CA SER A 109 6.78 -7.25 7.13
C SER A 109 7.13 -7.33 5.65
N THR A 110 8.16 -8.11 5.34
CA THR A 110 8.52 -8.51 3.98
C THR A 110 8.19 -9.99 3.71
N GLN A 111 7.71 -10.71 4.73
CA GLN A 111 7.47 -12.14 4.68
C GLN A 111 6.17 -12.51 5.38
N TYR A 112 5.42 -13.40 4.75
CA TYR A 112 4.20 -13.95 5.33
C TYR A 112 4.14 -15.45 5.08
N CYS A 113 3.41 -16.15 5.95
CA CYS A 113 3.06 -17.54 5.77
C CYS A 113 1.55 -17.71 5.93
N THR A 114 1.01 -18.66 5.19
CA THR A 114 -0.32 -19.24 5.41
C THR A 114 -0.16 -20.62 6.03
N PHE A 115 -1.26 -21.16 6.55
CA PHE A 115 -1.27 -22.46 7.23
C PHE A 115 -2.31 -23.36 6.61
N GLN A 116 -2.03 -24.65 6.52
CA GLN A 116 -3.01 -25.67 6.15
C GLN A 116 -2.95 -26.81 7.16
N GLN A 117 -4.11 -27.32 7.54
CA GLN A 117 -4.19 -28.58 8.27
C GLN A 117 -3.99 -29.74 7.29
N LYS A 118 -2.99 -30.58 7.55
CA LYS A 118 -2.89 -31.90 6.94
C LYS A 118 -3.38 -32.93 7.94
N GLN A 119 -4.35 -33.74 7.52
CA GLN A 119 -4.70 -34.94 8.27
C GLN A 119 -3.68 -36.02 7.94
N LYS A 120 -2.88 -36.40 8.94
CA LYS A 120 -1.96 -37.52 8.83
C LYS A 120 -2.23 -38.48 9.97
N LYS A 121 -2.64 -39.71 9.63
CA LYS A 121 -2.93 -40.80 10.60
C LYS A 121 -3.87 -40.38 11.75
N GLY A 122 -4.93 -39.63 11.46
CA GLY A 122 -5.93 -39.20 12.45
C GLY A 122 -5.50 -38.06 13.37
N LYS A 123 -4.33 -37.45 13.16
CA LYS A 123 -3.91 -36.21 13.82
C LYS A 123 -3.95 -35.05 12.84
N ASN A 124 -4.49 -33.92 13.30
CA ASN A 124 -4.43 -32.64 12.59
C ASN A 124 -3.05 -32.04 12.84
N GLU A 125 -2.19 -32.05 11.83
CA GLU A 125 -0.91 -31.34 11.85
C GLU A 125 -1.04 -30.04 11.06
N TRP A 126 -0.61 -28.93 11.66
CA TRP A 126 -0.51 -27.66 10.95
C TRP A 126 0.80 -27.60 10.18
N MET A 127 0.71 -27.23 8.91
CA MET A 127 1.87 -27.01 8.05
C MET A 127 1.85 -25.57 7.56
N ALA A 128 2.95 -24.85 7.76
CA ALA A 128 3.16 -23.55 7.16
C ALA A 128 3.53 -23.72 5.68
N PHE A 129 3.00 -22.87 4.81
CA PHE A 129 3.36 -22.79 3.40
C PHE A 129 3.20 -21.37 2.87
N HIS A 130 3.74 -21.11 1.68
CA HIS A 130 3.51 -19.86 0.95
C HIS A 130 2.38 -20.12 -0.05
N SER A 131 1.27 -19.40 0.10
CA SER A 131 0.15 -19.50 -0.85
C SER A 131 0.50 -18.77 -2.15
N ASP A 132 0.60 -19.52 -3.26
CA ASP A 132 0.76 -18.94 -4.60
C ASP A 132 -0.40 -18.01 -4.94
N GLU A 133 -1.61 -18.34 -4.51
CA GLU A 133 -2.80 -17.50 -4.67
C GLU A 133 -2.59 -16.13 -4.04
N GLN A 134 -2.20 -16.10 -2.76
CA GLN A 134 -1.96 -14.83 -2.07
C GLN A 134 -0.78 -14.06 -2.66
N HIS A 135 0.25 -14.76 -3.14
CA HIS A 135 1.36 -14.14 -3.83
C HIS A 135 0.90 -13.46 -5.13
N ASN A 136 0.01 -14.12 -5.87
CA ASN A 136 -0.58 -13.57 -7.09
C ASN A 136 -1.44 -12.34 -6.78
N THR A 137 -2.22 -12.34 -5.70
CA THR A 137 -3.02 -11.18 -5.29
C THR A 137 -2.17 -9.98 -4.97
N PHE A 138 -1.10 -10.14 -4.17
CA PHE A 138 -0.12 -9.07 -3.96
C PHE A 138 0.50 -8.59 -5.28
N GLY A 139 0.78 -9.51 -6.20
CA GLY A 139 1.25 -9.18 -7.54
C GLY A 139 0.25 -8.34 -8.35
N SER A 140 -1.04 -8.67 -8.30
CA SER A 140 -2.11 -7.90 -8.94
C SER A 140 -2.24 -6.51 -8.35
N LEU A 141 -2.22 -6.37 -7.02
CA LEU A 141 -2.26 -5.08 -6.32
C LEU A 141 -1.10 -4.15 -6.70
N ILE A 142 0.11 -4.69 -6.85
CA ILE A 142 1.26 -3.89 -7.29
C ILE A 142 1.06 -3.43 -8.74
N LYS A 143 0.58 -4.31 -9.62
CA LYS A 143 0.38 -3.97 -11.03
C LYS A 143 -0.69 -2.92 -11.26
N VAL A 144 -1.81 -2.97 -10.52
CA VAL A 144 -2.86 -1.95 -10.62
C VAL A 144 -2.37 -0.62 -10.03
N LEU A 145 -1.57 -0.66 -8.96
CA LEU A 145 -0.94 0.55 -8.42
C LEU A 145 -0.02 1.20 -9.47
N ASP A 146 0.88 0.43 -10.07
CA ASP A 146 1.80 0.90 -11.11
C ASP A 146 1.03 1.50 -12.30
N TYR A 147 -0.04 0.82 -12.75
CA TYR A 147 -0.91 1.31 -13.81
C TYR A 147 -1.56 2.66 -13.46
N GLU A 148 -2.17 2.79 -12.27
CA GLU A 148 -2.84 4.03 -11.87
C GLU A 148 -1.87 5.20 -11.72
N ILE A 149 -0.67 4.93 -11.21
CA ILE A 149 0.40 5.93 -11.11
C ILE A 149 0.80 6.40 -12.52
N GLU A 150 1.00 5.46 -13.45
CA GLU A 150 1.39 5.77 -14.83
C GLU A 150 0.31 6.59 -15.55
N GLU A 151 -0.97 6.23 -15.40
CA GLU A 151 -2.08 6.97 -15.99
C GLU A 151 -2.24 8.37 -15.39
N ASP A 152 -2.03 8.54 -14.08
CA ASP A 152 -2.06 9.86 -13.45
C ASP A 152 -0.90 10.74 -13.96
N PHE A 153 0.29 10.17 -14.23
CA PHE A 153 1.38 10.91 -14.88
C PHE A 153 1.07 11.29 -16.34
N LYS A 154 0.45 10.39 -17.11
CA LYS A 154 0.08 10.68 -18.52
C LYS A 154 -1.04 11.70 -18.66
N SER A 155 -1.97 11.71 -17.70
CA SER A 155 -3.09 12.64 -17.70
C SER A 155 -2.72 14.05 -17.25
N TYR A 156 -1.51 14.24 -16.70
CA TYR A 156 -1.03 15.54 -16.29
C TYR A 156 -0.86 16.47 -17.49
N THR A 157 -1.51 17.64 -17.42
CA THR A 157 -1.37 18.73 -18.38
C THR A 157 -0.69 19.91 -17.73
N LEU A 158 0.39 20.40 -18.32
CA LEU A 158 1.03 21.63 -17.89
C LEU A 158 0.04 22.80 -17.97
N PRO A 159 -0.05 23.65 -16.93
CA PRO A 159 -0.88 24.84 -17.00
C PRO A 159 -0.32 25.86 -18.00
N ASP A 160 -1.18 26.74 -18.51
CA ASP A 160 -0.78 27.79 -19.47
C ASP A 160 0.06 28.88 -18.78
N SER A 161 -0.12 29.06 -17.47
CA SER A 161 0.66 29.98 -16.62
C SER A 161 1.04 29.36 -15.27
N PRO A 162 2.19 29.72 -14.66
CA PRO A 162 2.58 29.22 -13.34
C PRO A 162 1.56 29.52 -12.24
N GLU A 163 0.82 30.62 -12.34
CA GLU A 163 -0.20 31.03 -11.38
C GLU A 163 -1.45 30.11 -11.38
N GLU A 164 -1.63 29.33 -12.45
CA GLU A 164 -2.69 28.33 -12.57
C GLU A 164 -2.28 26.95 -12.01
N GLU A 165 -1.01 26.77 -11.61
CA GLU A 165 -0.56 25.52 -11.01
C GLU A 165 -1.17 25.35 -9.62
N THR A 166 -2.06 24.38 -9.50
CA THR A 166 -2.75 24.07 -8.24
C THR A 166 -2.09 22.90 -7.53
N ILE A 167 -2.24 22.85 -6.21
CA ILE A 167 -1.88 21.66 -5.45
C ILE A 167 -2.90 20.59 -5.80
N ASN A 168 -2.43 19.51 -6.42
CA ASN A 168 -3.24 18.38 -6.82
C ASN A 168 -2.45 17.11 -6.54
N ILE A 169 -2.68 16.50 -5.37
CA ILE A 169 -1.92 15.34 -4.90
C ILE A 169 -2.85 14.14 -4.84
N THR A 170 -2.41 12.99 -5.33
CA THR A 170 -3.11 11.72 -5.19
C THR A 170 -2.31 10.80 -4.28
N VAL A 171 -2.95 10.25 -3.25
CA VAL A 171 -2.38 9.22 -2.37
C VAL A 171 -3.08 7.89 -2.64
N TYR A 172 -2.29 6.84 -2.86
CA TYR A 172 -2.80 5.50 -3.14
C TYR A 172 -2.67 4.59 -1.92
N TYR A 173 -3.70 3.77 -1.73
CA TYR A 173 -3.76 2.76 -0.68
C TYR A 173 -4.07 1.40 -1.31
N PRO A 174 -3.05 0.63 -1.72
CA PRO A 174 -3.21 -0.76 -2.09
C PRO A 174 -3.52 -1.60 -0.84
N LEU A 175 -4.68 -2.23 -0.78
CA LEU A 175 -5.16 -2.97 0.38
C LEU A 175 -5.52 -4.40 0.00
N LEU A 176 -4.95 -5.37 0.72
CA LEU A 176 -5.43 -6.75 0.70
C LEU A 176 -6.36 -6.97 1.89
N ILE A 177 -7.63 -7.24 1.63
CA ILE A 177 -8.63 -7.55 2.64
C ILE A 177 -8.73 -9.06 2.78
N LEU A 178 -8.52 -9.57 4.00
CA LEU A 178 -8.57 -10.99 4.31
C LEU A 178 -9.84 -11.33 5.08
N GLN A 179 -10.49 -12.44 4.73
CA GLN A 179 -11.65 -12.95 5.46
C GLN A 179 -11.29 -13.47 6.86
N GLN A 180 -10.12 -14.10 7.00
CA GLN A 180 -9.69 -14.72 8.27
C GLN A 180 -8.78 -13.83 9.10
N ASP A 181 -8.51 -14.28 10.32
CA ASP A 181 -7.66 -13.58 11.25
C ASP A 181 -6.25 -13.30 10.70
N LEU A 182 -5.80 -12.07 10.94
CA LEU A 182 -4.46 -11.61 10.65
C LEU A 182 -3.63 -11.63 11.94
N TYR A 183 -2.41 -12.14 11.87
CA TYR A 183 -1.49 -12.23 13.00
C TYR A 183 -0.12 -11.64 12.67
N SER A 184 0.46 -10.94 13.64
CA SER A 184 1.86 -10.54 13.67
C SER A 184 2.67 -11.54 14.47
N ALA A 185 3.74 -12.08 13.88
CA ALA A 185 4.72 -12.92 14.53
C ALA A 185 5.97 -12.10 14.89
N PHE A 186 6.38 -12.18 16.16
CA PHE A 186 7.60 -11.54 16.67
C PHE A 186 8.57 -12.60 17.17
N ILE A 187 9.85 -12.49 16.83
CA ILE A 187 10.90 -13.38 17.32
C ILE A 187 11.47 -12.79 18.61
N LYS A 188 11.30 -13.50 19.74
CA LYS A 188 11.88 -13.11 21.04
C LYS A 188 12.77 -14.23 21.56
N GLY A 189 14.07 -14.11 21.33
CA GLY A 189 15.03 -15.18 21.63
C GLY A 189 14.78 -16.40 20.75
N LYS A 190 14.41 -17.53 21.36
CA LYS A 190 14.06 -18.78 20.64
C LYS A 190 12.55 -18.98 20.45
N ASN A 191 11.73 -18.06 20.94
CA ASN A 191 10.27 -18.18 20.92
C ASN A 191 9.67 -17.27 19.84
N ILE A 192 8.56 -17.73 19.27
CA ILE A 192 7.71 -16.93 18.39
C ILE A 192 6.48 -16.50 19.20
N ILE A 193 6.22 -15.20 19.22
CA ILE A 193 5.04 -14.62 19.85
C ILE A 193 4.08 -14.20 18.74
N LEU A 194 2.87 -14.76 18.75
CA LEU A 194 1.79 -14.37 17.85
C LEU A 194 0.88 -13.36 18.54
N LYS A 195 0.56 -12.28 17.84
CA LYS A 195 -0.45 -11.30 18.26
C LYS A 195 -1.45 -11.11 17.13
N LYS A 196 -2.75 -11.11 17.46
CA LYS A 196 -3.79 -10.78 16.49
C LYS A 196 -3.65 -9.30 16.11
N SER A 197 -3.73 -9.01 14.83
CA SER A 197 -3.53 -7.68 14.26
C SER A 197 -4.71 -7.31 13.37
N LYS A 198 -5.05 -6.02 13.32
CA LYS A 198 -6.06 -5.52 12.39
C LYS A 198 -5.45 -5.16 11.04
N HIS A 199 -4.26 -4.55 11.07
CA HIS A 199 -3.57 -4.02 9.90
C HIS A 199 -2.07 -4.34 10.04
N ILE A 200 -1.44 -4.71 8.93
CA ILE A 200 0.01 -4.95 8.82
C ILE A 200 0.45 -4.36 7.49
N GLN A 201 1.59 -3.68 7.48
CA GLN A 201 2.19 -3.21 6.24
C GLN A 201 3.02 -4.32 5.63
N PHE A 202 2.71 -4.67 4.38
CA PHE A 202 3.52 -5.60 3.61
C PHE A 202 4.35 -4.85 2.59
N ARG A 203 5.65 -5.12 2.57
CA ARG A 203 6.60 -4.55 1.61
C ARG A 203 7.22 -5.67 0.81
N LYS A 204 6.93 -5.72 -0.48
CA LYS A 204 7.63 -6.60 -1.40
C LYS A 204 9.02 -6.00 -1.63
N GLN A 205 10.05 -6.53 -0.97
CA GLN A 205 11.42 -6.15 -1.28
C GLN A 205 11.70 -6.48 -2.76
N TYR A 206 11.88 -5.46 -3.58
CA TYR A 206 12.78 -5.60 -4.72
C TYR A 206 14.19 -5.47 -4.15
N HIS A 207 14.94 -6.57 -4.10
CA HIS A 207 16.39 -6.46 -3.98
C HIS A 207 16.85 -5.66 -5.19
N SER A 208 17.38 -4.45 -4.94
CA SER A 208 18.30 -3.78 -5.84
C SER A 208 19.64 -4.50 -5.87
#